data_AF-A0AAW6U3Q7-F1
#
_entry.id   AF-A0AAW6U3Q7-F1
#
_cell.length_a   1.000
_cell.length_b   1.000
_cell.length_c   1.000
_cell.angle_alpha   90.00
_cell.angle_beta   90.00
_cell.angle_gamma   90.00
#
_symmetry.space_group_name_H-M   'P 1'
#
loop_
_entity.id
_entity.type
_entity.pdbx_description
1 polymer ?
#
loop_
_entity_poly.entity_id
_entity_poly.type
_entity_poly.pdbx_seq_one_letter_code
_entity_poly.pdbx_strand_id
1 'polypeptide(L)'
;MDKKGLGLLELLGAIVIFGLMVSMLSVLISFILNASDKITEKSRANTEGMYLISLIESKLQSFGATDYQICLDTTECIIVENHFSYVLDEETENILLETYEPALTLRFEIKNHAFYIDNSEISLRGFMLHEDSSIEIIVLQNTVRMKFYFVLISNNENTYPFTISKSFEKQEIPGS
;
A
#
# COMPACT_ATOMS: atom_id res chain seq x y z
N MET A 1 64.52 1.58 39.06
CA MET A 1 63.19 1.57 38.38
C MET A 1 63.35 2.35 37.10
N ASP A 2 63.67 1.68 35.99
CA ASP A 2 63.77 2.33 34.69
C ASP A 2 62.37 2.62 34.15
N LYS A 3 61.95 3.89 34.22
CA LYS A 3 60.84 4.38 33.40
C LYS A 3 61.37 4.56 31.98
N LYS A 4 61.32 3.50 31.17
CA LYS A 4 61.53 3.64 29.71
C LYS A 4 60.37 4.47 29.16
N GLY A 5 60.65 5.73 28.82
CA GLY A 5 59.69 6.59 28.13
C GLY A 5 59.38 6.02 26.74
N LEU A 6 58.13 6.12 26.32
CA LEU A 6 57.71 5.73 24.96
C LEU A 6 58.56 6.49 23.94
N GLY A 7 59.14 5.77 22.98
CA GLY A 7 59.86 6.42 21.88
C GLY A 7 58.91 7.28 21.06
N LEU A 8 59.38 8.42 20.55
CA LEU A 8 58.57 9.32 19.70
C LEU A 8 57.92 8.59 18.51
N LEU A 9 58.61 7.57 17.99
CA LEU A 9 58.18 6.72 16.88
C LEU A 9 57.09 5.72 17.28
N GLU A 10 57.15 5.19 18.51
CA GLU A 10 56.10 4.33 19.09
C GLU A 10 54.83 5.14 19.37
N LEU A 11 54.99 6.38 19.84
CA LEU A 11 53.88 7.31 20.06
C LEU A 11 53.18 7.65 18.73
N LEU A 12 53.95 7.93 17.67
CA LEU A 12 53.41 8.21 16.35
C LEU A 12 52.65 7.00 15.77
N GLY A 13 53.22 5.79 15.90
CA GLY A 13 52.57 4.55 15.48
C GLY A 13 51.25 4.31 16.23
N ALA A 14 51.24 4.52 17.55
CA ALA A 14 50.04 4.39 18.36
C ALA A 14 48.93 5.38 17.95
N ILE A 15 49.28 6.63 17.64
CA ILE A 15 48.32 7.66 17.19
C ILE A 15 47.71 7.26 15.84
N VAL A 16 48.52 6.78 14.89
CA VAL A 16 48.02 6.36 13.57
C VAL A 16 47.07 5.17 13.71
N ILE A 17 47.45 4.15 14.47
CA ILE A 17 46.61 2.96 14.71
C ILE A 17 45.31 3.37 15.41
N PHE A 18 45.37 4.26 16.40
CA PHE A 18 44.18 4.78 17.08
C PHE A 18 43.26 5.54 16.12
N GLY A 19 43.81 6.40 15.26
CA GLY A 19 43.05 7.11 14.24
C GLY A 19 42.35 6.17 13.25
N LEU A 20 43.03 5.10 12.82
CA LEU A 20 42.44 4.07 11.96
C LEU A 20 41.33 3.29 12.67
N MET A 21 41.49 2.97 13.95
CA MET A 21 40.44 2.31 14.73
C MET A 21 39.20 3.21 14.88
N VAL A 22 39.39 4.49 15.18
CA VAL A 22 38.28 5.45 15.31
C VAL A 22 37.56 5.65 13.98
N SER A 23 38.29 5.72 12.85
CA SER A 23 37.65 5.84 11.53
C SER A 23 36.84 4.59 11.19
N MET A 24 37.37 3.40 11.47
CA MET A 24 36.68 2.15 11.24
C MET A 24 35.41 2.02 12.09
N LEU A 25 35.47 2.40 13.37
CA LEU A 25 34.29 2.45 14.24
C LEU A 25 33.23 3.42 13.71
N SER A 26 33.65 4.59 13.21
CA SER A 26 32.73 5.59 12.65
C SER A 26 32.02 5.08 11.39
N VAL A 27 32.73 4.37 10.51
CA VAL A 27 32.15 3.72 9.32
C VAL A 27 31.15 2.64 9.71
N LEU A 28 31.50 1.79 10.68
CA LEU A 28 30.60 0.73 11.16
C LEU A 28 29.32 1.29 11.77
N ILE A 29 29.42 2.33 12.61
CA ILE A 29 28.24 2.98 13.20
C ILE A 29 27.36 3.58 12.10
N SER A 30 27.95 4.30 11.15
CA SER A 30 27.20 4.91 10.04
C SER A 30 26.49 3.83 9.20
N PHE A 31 27.16 2.71 8.95
CA PHE A 31 26.57 1.59 8.22
C PHE A 31 25.38 0.98 8.98
N ILE A 32 25.50 0.79 10.29
CA ILE A 32 24.42 0.25 11.14
C ILE A 32 23.22 1.21 11.15
N LEU A 33 23.46 2.51 11.30
CA LEU A 33 22.39 3.51 11.30
C LEU A 33 21.64 3.53 9.96
N ASN A 34 22.37 3.59 8.85
CA ASN A 34 21.76 3.55 7.51
C ASN A 34 20.97 2.26 7.25
N ALA A 35 21.48 1.11 7.71
CA ALA A 35 20.78 -0.15 7.60
C ALA A 35 19.49 -0.17 8.43
N SER A 36 19.56 0.35 9.66
CA SER A 36 18.41 0.47 10.57
C SER A 36 17.32 1.38 9.99
N ASP A 37 17.70 2.52 9.43
CA ASP A 37 16.77 3.47 8.80
C ASP A 37 16.09 2.84 7.59
N LYS A 38 16.84 2.14 6.73
CA LYS A 38 16.29 1.44 5.57
C LYS A 38 15.32 0.32 5.95
N ILE A 39 15.63 -0.43 7.02
CA ILE A 39 14.73 -1.47 7.54
C ILE A 39 13.45 -0.84 8.07
N THR A 40 13.57 0.25 8.84
CA THR A 40 12.43 0.97 9.41
C THR A 40 11.53 1.53 8.31
N GLU A 41 12.10 2.18 7.29
CA GLU A 41 11.37 2.71 6.14
C GLU A 41 10.62 1.60 5.39
N LYS A 42 11.31 0.49 5.07
CA LYS A 42 10.69 -0.66 4.41
C LYS A 42 9.58 -1.29 5.25
N SER A 43 9.76 -1.38 6.58
CA SER A 43 8.73 -1.88 7.48
C SER A 43 7.49 -0.98 7.46
N ARG A 44 7.66 0.35 7.45
CA ARG A 44 6.55 1.29 7.33
C ARG A 44 5.86 1.18 5.97
N ALA A 45 6.61 1.11 4.88
CA ALA A 45 6.07 0.91 3.54
C ALA A 45 5.21 -0.37 3.47
N ASN A 46 5.68 -1.46 4.07
CA ASN A 46 4.91 -2.71 4.15
C ASN A 46 3.63 -2.53 4.97
N THR A 47 3.67 -1.83 6.11
CA THR A 47 2.47 -1.55 6.90
C THR A 47 1.43 -0.78 6.09
N GLU A 48 1.83 0.30 5.42
CA GLU A 48 0.94 1.13 4.61
C GLU A 48 0.42 0.39 3.37
N GLY A 49 1.28 -0.38 2.69
CA GLY A 49 0.89 -1.22 1.56
C GLY A 49 -0.10 -2.33 1.95
N MET A 50 0.14 -3.02 3.06
CA MET A 50 -0.79 -4.02 3.58
C MET A 50 -2.10 -3.38 4.09
N TYR A 51 -2.05 -2.16 4.61
CA TYR A 51 -3.24 -1.41 4.96
C TYR A 51 -4.12 -1.13 3.74
N LEU A 52 -3.53 -0.66 2.61
CA LEU A 52 -4.26 -0.47 1.35
C LEU A 52 -4.93 -1.76 0.87
N ILE A 53 -4.17 -2.85 0.87
CA ILE A 53 -4.66 -4.19 0.46
C ILE A 53 -5.86 -4.58 1.33
N SER A 54 -5.71 -4.53 2.65
CA SER A 54 -6.76 -4.92 3.60
C SER A 54 -8.00 -4.01 3.51
N LEU A 55 -7.79 -2.70 3.29
CA LEU A 55 -8.89 -1.74 3.13
C LEU A 55 -9.70 -2.04 1.87
N ILE A 56 -9.04 -2.27 0.74
CA ILE A 56 -9.70 -2.63 -0.53
C ILE A 56 -10.46 -3.95 -0.38
N GLU A 57 -9.84 -4.95 0.24
CA GLU A 57 -10.49 -6.24 0.52
C GLU A 57 -11.74 -6.09 1.35
N SER A 58 -11.63 -5.38 2.47
CA SER A 58 -12.74 -5.15 3.38
C SER A 58 -13.88 -4.40 2.69
N LYS A 59 -13.56 -3.32 1.96
CA LYS A 59 -14.56 -2.51 1.25
C LYS A 59 -15.27 -3.32 0.17
N LEU A 60 -14.54 -4.00 -0.71
CA LEU A 60 -15.13 -4.83 -1.77
C LEU A 60 -15.98 -5.97 -1.21
N GLN A 61 -15.48 -6.67 -0.18
CA GLN A 61 -16.20 -7.78 0.43
C GLN A 61 -17.48 -7.32 1.11
N SER A 62 -17.44 -6.21 1.85
CA SER A 62 -18.62 -5.65 2.53
C SER A 62 -19.64 -5.06 1.57
N PHE A 63 -19.18 -4.53 0.43
CA PHE A 63 -20.04 -3.84 -0.53
C PHE A 63 -20.86 -4.80 -1.38
N GLY A 64 -20.34 -5.99 -1.68
CA GLY A 64 -21.06 -7.00 -2.47
C GLY A 64 -21.31 -6.56 -3.91
N ALA A 65 -20.24 -6.22 -4.64
CA ALA A 65 -20.34 -5.74 -6.02
C ALA A 65 -21.04 -6.75 -6.95
N THR A 66 -22.04 -6.29 -7.69
CA THR A 66 -22.78 -7.04 -8.70
C THR A 66 -22.49 -6.57 -10.11
N ASP A 67 -22.00 -5.33 -10.29
CA ASP A 67 -21.53 -4.82 -11.58
C ASP A 67 -20.40 -3.78 -11.41
N TYR A 68 -19.93 -3.20 -12.52
CA TYR A 68 -18.95 -2.12 -12.55
C TYR A 68 -19.17 -1.13 -13.69
N GLN A 69 -18.66 0.07 -13.48
CA GLN A 69 -18.52 1.11 -14.47
C GLN A 69 -17.08 1.65 -14.48
N ILE A 70 -16.58 1.97 -15.68
CA ILE A 70 -15.30 2.69 -15.84
C ILE A 70 -15.58 4.19 -15.80
N CYS A 71 -14.75 4.94 -15.07
CA CYS A 71 -14.89 6.40 -15.04
C CYS A 71 -14.58 6.99 -16.43
N LEU A 72 -15.44 7.90 -16.91
CA LEU A 72 -15.33 8.46 -18.25
C LEU A 72 -14.09 9.36 -18.42
N ASP A 73 -13.62 9.98 -17.34
CA ASP A 73 -12.63 11.05 -17.37
C ASP A 73 -11.20 10.59 -17.05
N THR A 74 -11.02 9.39 -16.50
CA THR A 74 -9.72 8.91 -15.99
C THR A 74 -9.60 7.39 -16.09
N THR A 75 -8.48 6.90 -16.63
CA THR A 75 -8.19 5.47 -16.75
C THR A 75 -7.87 4.78 -15.41
N GLU A 76 -7.48 5.55 -14.40
CA GLU A 76 -7.10 5.06 -13.07
C GLU A 76 -8.27 5.13 -12.06
N CYS A 77 -9.47 4.87 -12.55
CA CYS A 77 -10.69 5.00 -11.77
C CYS A 77 -11.70 3.92 -12.15
N ILE A 78 -12.28 3.31 -11.13
CA ILE A 78 -13.33 2.32 -11.26
C ILE A 78 -14.45 2.62 -10.26
N ILE A 79 -15.67 2.44 -10.71
CA ILE A 79 -16.86 2.43 -9.85
C ILE A 79 -17.37 0.99 -9.85
N VAL A 80 -17.46 0.37 -8.69
CA VAL A 80 -18.20 -0.89 -8.54
C VAL A 80 -19.61 -0.57 -8.06
N GLU A 81 -20.56 -1.36 -8.55
CA GLU A 81 -21.99 -1.14 -8.34
C GLU A 81 -22.59 -2.33 -7.60
N ASN A 82 -23.55 -2.05 -6.73
CA ASN A 82 -24.38 -3.05 -6.08
C ASN A 82 -25.84 -2.72 -6.36
N HIS A 83 -26.47 -3.56 -7.18
CA HIS A 83 -27.86 -3.43 -7.61
C HIS A 83 -28.83 -4.17 -6.68
N PHE A 84 -28.36 -5.16 -5.92
CA PHE A 84 -29.20 -5.91 -4.98
C PHE A 84 -28.39 -6.64 -3.91
N SER A 85 -29.01 -6.89 -2.76
CA SER A 85 -28.44 -7.74 -1.71
C SER A 85 -29.50 -8.62 -1.08
N TYR A 86 -29.07 -9.79 -0.59
CA TYR A 86 -29.89 -10.66 0.24
C TYR A 86 -29.73 -10.28 1.70
N VAL A 87 -30.82 -9.84 2.32
CA VAL A 87 -30.87 -9.42 3.72
C VAL A 87 -31.75 -10.37 4.52
N LEU A 88 -31.35 -10.67 5.76
CA LEU A 88 -32.17 -11.45 6.68
C LEU A 88 -33.17 -10.51 7.35
N ASP A 89 -34.45 -10.81 7.20
CA ASP A 89 -35.50 -10.16 7.97
C ASP A 89 -35.53 -10.74 9.39
N GLU A 90 -35.22 -9.92 10.39
CA GLU A 90 -35.16 -10.33 11.79
C GLU A 90 -36.53 -10.70 12.37
N GLU A 91 -37.64 -10.23 11.78
CA GLU A 91 -38.99 -10.53 12.27
C GLU A 91 -39.55 -11.81 11.66
N THR A 92 -39.28 -12.03 10.37
CA THR A 92 -39.85 -13.18 9.64
C THR A 92 -38.88 -14.35 9.46
N GLU A 93 -37.61 -14.19 9.85
CA GLU A 93 -36.49 -15.12 9.64
C GLU A 93 -36.31 -15.55 8.17
N ASN A 94 -36.86 -14.76 7.23
CA ASN A 94 -36.76 -15.03 5.80
C ASN A 94 -35.63 -14.21 5.17
N ILE A 95 -35.03 -14.78 4.12
CA ILE A 95 -34.10 -14.05 3.27
C ILE A 95 -34.90 -13.23 2.26
N LEU A 96 -34.81 -11.91 2.35
CA LEU A 96 -35.44 -10.97 1.42
C LEU A 96 -34.42 -10.48 0.40
N LEU A 97 -34.89 -10.26 -0.83
CA LEU A 97 -34.14 -9.56 -1.86
C LEU A 97 -34.41 -8.06 -1.70
N GLU A 98 -33.36 -7.30 -1.39
CA GLU A 98 -33.39 -5.85 -1.41
C GLU A 98 -32.74 -5.37 -2.70
N THR A 99 -33.46 -4.56 -3.49
CA THR A 99 -32.96 -4.00 -4.75
C THR A 99 -32.72 -2.49 -4.58
N TYR A 100 -31.64 -1.99 -5.16
CA TYR A 100 -31.23 -0.61 -5.03
C TYR A 100 -31.45 0.16 -6.34
N GLU A 101 -32.35 1.15 -6.32
CA GLU A 101 -32.54 2.10 -7.42
C GLU A 101 -32.47 3.55 -6.90
N PRO A 102 -31.42 4.33 -7.23
CA PRO A 102 -30.24 3.94 -8.02
C PRO A 102 -29.35 2.93 -7.30
N ALA A 103 -28.56 2.17 -8.07
CA ALA A 103 -27.59 1.22 -7.51
C ALA A 103 -26.63 1.91 -6.55
N LEU A 104 -26.26 1.21 -5.47
CA LEU A 104 -25.19 1.66 -4.60
C LEU A 104 -23.88 1.65 -5.39
N THR A 105 -23.00 2.61 -5.12
CA THR A 105 -21.72 2.74 -5.81
C THR A 105 -20.58 2.84 -4.81
N LEU A 106 -19.43 2.28 -5.19
CA LEU A 106 -18.17 2.41 -4.46
C LEU A 106 -17.08 2.74 -5.47
N ARG A 107 -16.47 3.92 -5.31
CA ARG A 107 -15.50 4.46 -6.27
C ARG A 107 -14.08 4.30 -5.75
N PHE A 108 -13.21 3.72 -6.56
CA PHE A 108 -11.76 3.72 -6.34
C PHE A 108 -11.09 4.57 -7.41
N GLU A 109 -10.20 5.46 -7.00
CA GLU A 109 -9.55 6.41 -7.90
C GLU A 109 -8.11 6.68 -7.46
N ILE A 110 -7.18 6.67 -8.40
CA ILE A 110 -5.84 7.25 -8.22
C ILE A 110 -5.84 8.60 -8.93
N LYS A 111 -5.46 9.64 -8.22
CA LYS A 111 -5.24 10.98 -8.79
C LYS A 111 -4.25 11.76 -7.93
N ASN A 112 -3.46 12.62 -8.56
CA ASN A 112 -2.53 13.52 -7.87
C ASN A 112 -1.64 12.79 -6.84
N HIS A 113 -1.09 11.62 -7.18
CA HIS A 113 -0.22 10.83 -6.29
C HIS A 113 -0.90 10.33 -5.00
N ALA A 114 -2.23 10.26 -4.99
CA ALA A 114 -3.01 9.77 -3.85
C ALA A 114 -4.11 8.79 -4.29
N PHE A 115 -4.49 7.91 -3.37
CA PHE A 115 -5.58 6.94 -3.55
C PHE A 115 -6.85 7.44 -2.86
N TYR A 116 -7.99 7.31 -3.52
CA TYR A 116 -9.28 7.74 -3.02
C TYR A 116 -10.27 6.58 -3.03
N ILE A 117 -11.07 6.50 -1.96
CA ILE A 117 -12.25 5.64 -1.87
C ILE A 117 -13.45 6.54 -1.59
N ASP A 118 -14.45 6.56 -2.48
CA ASP A 118 -15.63 7.45 -2.39
C ASP A 118 -15.25 8.92 -2.15
N ASN A 119 -14.29 9.42 -2.95
CA ASN A 119 -13.70 10.76 -2.83
C ASN A 119 -12.97 11.06 -1.51
N SER A 120 -12.84 10.09 -0.60
CA SER A 120 -12.04 10.23 0.61
C SER A 120 -10.60 9.80 0.33
N GLU A 121 -9.66 10.71 0.52
CA GLU A 121 -8.24 10.43 0.36
C GLU A 121 -7.76 9.46 1.44
N ILE A 122 -7.04 8.41 1.02
CA ILE A 122 -6.42 7.46 1.92
C ILE A 122 -5.00 7.95 2.25
N SER A 123 -4.82 8.42 3.48
CA SER A 123 -3.54 8.91 3.98
C SER A 123 -2.52 7.77 4.11
N LEU A 124 -1.37 7.90 3.44
CA LEU A 124 -0.25 6.98 3.54
C LEU A 124 0.89 7.64 4.32
N ARG A 125 1.19 7.15 5.52
CA ARG A 125 2.06 7.88 6.46
C ARG A 125 3.51 7.93 5.99
N GLY A 126 3.92 9.08 5.46
CA GLY A 126 5.28 9.31 4.98
C GLY A 126 5.55 8.74 3.60
N PHE A 127 4.49 8.41 2.85
CA PHE A 127 4.56 7.93 1.48
C PHE A 127 3.53 8.64 0.62
N MET A 128 3.79 8.71 -0.68
CA MET A 128 2.81 9.08 -1.71
C MET A 128 2.72 7.92 -2.72
N LEU A 129 1.72 7.95 -3.59
CA LEU A 129 1.72 7.07 -4.75
C LEU A 129 2.64 7.63 -5.84
N HIS A 130 3.49 6.79 -6.39
CA HIS A 130 4.26 7.08 -7.60
C HIS A 130 3.35 7.04 -8.83
N GLU A 131 3.76 7.73 -9.91
CA GLU A 131 3.05 7.77 -11.19
C GLU A 131 2.87 6.41 -11.87
N ASP A 132 3.71 5.42 -11.51
CA ASP A 132 3.57 4.03 -11.99
C ASP A 132 2.40 3.27 -11.34
N SER A 133 1.73 3.86 -10.34
CA SER A 133 0.59 3.21 -9.69
C SER A 133 -0.63 3.23 -10.61
N SER A 134 -1.37 2.13 -10.69
CA SER A 134 -2.49 2.01 -11.63
C SER A 134 -3.61 1.11 -11.12
N ILE A 135 -4.80 1.31 -11.69
CA ILE A 135 -5.95 0.43 -11.54
C ILE A 135 -6.28 -0.16 -12.91
N GLU A 136 -6.25 -1.49 -13.01
CA GLU A 136 -6.54 -2.23 -14.23
C GLU A 136 -7.81 -3.07 -14.04
N ILE A 137 -8.65 -3.13 -15.08
CA ILE A 137 -9.83 -3.99 -15.12
C ILE A 137 -9.70 -4.95 -16.28
N ILE A 138 -9.91 -6.22 -16.00
CA ILE A 138 -9.94 -7.28 -17.00
C ILE A 138 -11.28 -8.00 -16.86
N VAL A 139 -12.09 -7.97 -17.91
CA VAL A 139 -13.35 -8.73 -17.96
C VAL A 139 -13.13 -10.00 -18.76
N LEU A 140 -13.42 -11.13 -18.14
CA LEU A 140 -13.37 -12.45 -18.75
C LEU A 140 -14.75 -13.08 -18.65
N GLN A 141 -15.47 -13.13 -19.77
CA GLN A 141 -16.87 -13.59 -19.82
C GLN A 141 -17.74 -12.77 -18.84
N ASN A 142 -18.13 -13.37 -17.71
CA ASN A 142 -18.98 -12.78 -16.69
C ASN A 142 -18.20 -12.40 -15.41
N THR A 143 -16.89 -12.61 -15.37
CA THR A 143 -16.06 -12.28 -14.22
C THR A 143 -15.32 -10.97 -14.45
N VAL A 144 -15.48 -10.03 -13.53
CA VAL A 144 -14.73 -8.77 -13.49
C VAL A 144 -13.54 -8.99 -12.58
N ARG A 145 -12.32 -8.81 -13.10
CA ARG A 145 -11.09 -8.80 -12.31
C ARG A 145 -10.54 -7.39 -12.25
N MET A 146 -10.41 -6.88 -11.04
CA MET A 146 -9.76 -5.61 -10.73
C MET A 146 -8.37 -5.90 -10.20
N LYS A 147 -7.36 -5.23 -10.75
CA LYS A 147 -5.98 -5.28 -10.27
C LYS A 147 -5.55 -3.87 -9.90
N PHE A 148 -5.17 -3.70 -8.64
CA PHE A 148 -4.62 -2.47 -8.11
C PHE A 148 -3.11 -2.66 -7.97
N TYR A 149 -2.34 -1.81 -8.63
CA TYR A 149 -0.90 -1.76 -8.54
C TYR A 149 -0.51 -0.45 -7.87
N PHE A 150 0.07 -0.53 -6.67
CA PHE A 150 0.50 0.64 -5.92
C PHE A 150 2.01 0.66 -5.85
N VAL A 151 2.63 1.78 -6.23
CA VAL A 151 4.04 2.02 -6.02
C VAL A 151 4.15 3.12 -4.99
N LEU A 152 4.48 2.78 -3.75
CA LEU A 152 4.67 3.79 -2.70
C LEU A 152 6.04 4.42 -2.85
N ILE A 153 6.11 5.75 -2.92
CA ILE A 153 7.37 6.51 -2.95
C ILE A 153 7.58 7.21 -1.60
N SER A 154 8.77 7.03 -1.01
CA SER A 154 9.18 7.73 0.22
C SER A 154 9.78 9.10 -0.10
N ASN A 155 9.96 9.93 0.93
CA ASN A 155 10.67 11.22 0.80
C ASN A 155 12.11 11.09 0.29
N ASN A 156 12.71 9.89 0.40
CA ASN A 156 14.05 9.58 -0.08
C ASN A 156 14.06 8.98 -1.49
N GLU A 157 12.93 9.08 -2.22
CA GLU A 157 12.72 8.54 -3.58
C GLU A 157 12.82 7.00 -3.67
N ASN A 158 12.83 6.29 -2.55
CA ASN A 158 12.75 4.83 -2.57
C ASN A 158 11.31 4.41 -2.91
N THR A 159 11.19 3.43 -3.80
CA THR A 159 9.88 2.90 -4.22
C THR A 159 9.62 1.50 -3.66
N TYR A 160 8.36 1.25 -3.34
CA TYR A 160 7.88 0.01 -2.75
C TYR A 160 6.61 -0.46 -3.47
N PRO A 161 6.69 -1.47 -4.35
CA PRO A 161 5.54 -1.93 -5.12
C PRO A 161 4.68 -2.92 -4.32
N PHE A 162 3.36 -2.78 -4.46
CA PHE A 162 2.33 -3.66 -3.92
C PHE A 162 1.30 -3.95 -5.00
N THR A 163 0.72 -5.14 -4.97
CA THR A 163 -0.29 -5.54 -5.94
C THR A 163 -1.38 -6.33 -5.25
N ILE A 164 -2.62 -6.01 -5.57
CA ILE A 164 -3.78 -6.80 -5.18
C ILE A 164 -4.67 -7.02 -6.39
N SER A 165 -5.19 -8.24 -6.52
CA SER A 165 -6.20 -8.58 -7.51
C SER A 165 -7.45 -9.11 -6.80
N LYS A 166 -8.62 -8.60 -7.19
CA LYS A 166 -9.92 -9.04 -6.70
C LYS A 166 -10.84 -9.29 -7.87
N SER A 167 -11.76 -10.23 -7.71
CA SER A 167 -12.72 -10.54 -8.74
C SER A 167 -14.09 -10.81 -8.16
N PHE A 168 -15.10 -10.49 -8.94
CA PHE A 168 -16.49 -10.83 -8.68
C PHE A 168 -17.16 -11.22 -10.00
N GLU A 169 -18.29 -11.92 -9.90
CA GLU A 169 -19.12 -12.25 -11.06
C GLU A 169 -20.17 -11.17 -11.24
N LYS A 170 -20.41 -10.75 -12.48
CA LYS A 170 -21.54 -9.87 -12.78
C LYS A 170 -22.83 -10.61 -12.52
N GLN A 171 -23.79 -9.95 -11.91
CA GLN A 171 -25.08 -10.54 -11.58
C GLN A 171 -26.19 -9.59 -12.00
N GLU A 172 -27.18 -10.13 -12.71
CA GLU A 172 -28.44 -9.45 -12.97
C GLU A 172 -29.37 -9.58 -11.77
N ILE A 173 -30.31 -8.65 -11.62
CA ILE A 173 -31.29 -8.69 -10.53
C ILE A 173 -32.12 -9.98 -10.67
N PRO A 174 -32.18 -10.85 -9.66
CA PRO A 174 -32.93 -12.09 -9.76
C PRO A 174 -34.43 -11.84 -10.00
N GLY A 175 -34.93 -12.27 -11.16
CA GLY A 175 -36.35 -12.16 -11.52
C GLY A 175 -36.73 -10.88 -12.29
N SER A 176 -35.77 -10.08 -12.74
CA SER A 176 -35.95 -9.02 -13.74
C SER A 176 -36.10 -9.55 -15.16
#